data_AF-A0A9P5F2G5-F1
#
_entry.id   AF-A0A9P5F2G5-F1
#
_cell.length_a   1.000
_cell.length_b   1.000
_cell.length_c   1.000
_cell.angle_alpha   90.00
_cell.angle_beta   90.00
_cell.angle_gamma   90.00
#
_symmetry.space_group_name_H-M   'P 1'
#
loop_
_entity.id
_entity.type
_entity.pdbx_description
1 polymer ?
#
loop_
_entity_poly.entity_id
_entity_poly.type
_entity_poly.pdbx_seq_one_letter_code
_entity_poly.pdbx_strand_id
1 'polypeptide(L)'
;MEPRDEEITVPEERDQSDATINYIAATSSIPYETAAKVSMTMMLDHTLGEYRPQGKVPCTLCQDDDTVDAERKEKLMTVGHLNEHLASDFHTGYKKWQRQAMIAREGNFFRCPYCTEVHPQHDSYSFKSLKDLLRHVRRSNSNKIANGSGWDTPALAAKHDKLKADAGWYDDDWTTNTSTEVKR
;
A
#
# COMPACT_ATOMS: atom_id res chain seq x y z
N MET A 1 -3.23 -63.39 -23.45
CA MET A 1 -2.43 -62.15 -23.55
C MET A 1 -2.83 -61.55 -24.88
N GLU A 2 -3.83 -60.67 -24.85
CA GLU A 2 -4.40 -60.02 -26.04
C GLU A 2 -4.38 -58.51 -25.77
N PRO A 3 -3.86 -57.69 -26.69
CA PRO A 3 -3.98 -56.25 -26.58
C PRO A 3 -5.40 -55.84 -26.94
N ARG A 4 -6.12 -55.22 -25.99
CA ARG A 4 -7.36 -54.51 -26.27
C ARG A 4 -7.00 -53.06 -26.50
N ASP A 5 -6.98 -52.66 -27.76
CA ASP A 5 -6.95 -51.26 -28.15
C ASP A 5 -8.33 -50.66 -27.82
N GLU A 6 -8.42 -49.91 -26.73
CA GLU A 6 -9.61 -49.11 -26.42
C GLU A 6 -9.59 -47.86 -27.32
N GLU A 7 -10.47 -47.87 -28.32
CA GLU A 7 -10.67 -46.77 -29.26
C GLU A 7 -11.34 -45.59 -28.51
N ILE A 8 -10.55 -44.55 -28.23
CA ILE A 8 -11.05 -43.31 -27.60
C ILE A 8 -11.82 -42.52 -28.68
N THR A 9 -13.14 -42.47 -28.56
CA THR A 9 -14.00 -41.60 -29.39
C THR A 9 -13.92 -40.17 -28.88
N VAL A 10 -13.25 -39.30 -29.64
CA VAL A 10 -13.20 -37.85 -29.39
C VAL A 10 -14.53 -37.23 -29.84
N PRO A 11 -15.22 -36.42 -29.03
CA PRO A 11 -16.48 -35.80 -29.43
C PRO A 11 -16.24 -34.75 -30.53
N GLU A 12 -17.11 -34.77 -31.52
CA GLU A 12 -17.15 -33.82 -32.64
C GLU A 12 -17.23 -32.37 -32.13
N GLU A 13 -16.19 -31.58 -32.39
CA GLU A 13 -16.15 -30.16 -32.01
C GLU A 13 -17.23 -29.40 -32.77
N ARG A 14 -18.17 -28.84 -32.01
CA ARG A 14 -19.23 -27.98 -32.51
C ARG A 14 -18.63 -26.77 -33.24
N ASP A 15 -19.04 -26.66 -34.49
CA ASP A 15 -18.87 -25.56 -35.43
C ASP A 15 -18.93 -24.18 -34.73
N GLN A 16 -17.75 -23.61 -34.43
CA GLN A 16 -17.61 -22.24 -33.98
C GLN A 16 -17.29 -21.35 -35.19
N SER A 17 -18.36 -20.74 -35.69
CA SER A 17 -18.43 -19.64 -36.65
C SER A 17 -17.15 -18.81 -36.86
N ASP A 18 -16.50 -19.02 -38.00
CA ASP A 18 -16.19 -18.04 -39.05
C ASP A 18 -15.74 -16.61 -38.68
N ALA A 19 -14.86 -16.46 -37.70
CA ALA A 19 -14.11 -15.20 -37.50
C ALA A 19 -12.70 -15.41 -36.91
N THR A 20 -12.09 -16.58 -37.12
CA THR A 20 -10.68 -16.80 -36.77
C THR A 20 -9.82 -16.14 -37.83
N ILE A 21 -9.44 -14.88 -37.58
CA ILE A 21 -8.35 -14.22 -38.30
C ILE A 21 -7.17 -15.21 -38.26
N ASN A 22 -6.82 -15.76 -39.41
CA ASN A 22 -5.69 -16.68 -39.54
C ASN A 22 -4.41 -15.86 -39.37
N TYR A 23 -4.04 -15.60 -38.11
CA TYR A 23 -2.87 -14.80 -37.74
C TYR A 23 -1.57 -15.36 -38.36
N ILE A 24 -1.54 -16.65 -38.70
CA ILE A 24 -0.43 -17.32 -39.37
C ILE A 24 -0.32 -16.87 -40.84
N ALA A 25 -1.45 -16.70 -41.54
CA ALA A 25 -1.48 -16.18 -42.91
C ALA A 25 -1.22 -14.66 -42.96
N ALA A 26 -1.66 -13.91 -41.94
CA ALA A 26 -1.40 -12.48 -41.85
C ALA A 26 0.08 -12.18 -41.52
N THR A 27 0.73 -13.00 -40.70
CA THR A 27 2.15 -12.83 -40.32
C THR A 27 3.14 -13.32 -41.37
N SER A 28 2.78 -14.31 -42.21
CA SER A 28 3.63 -14.77 -43.32
C SER A 28 3.76 -13.76 -44.47
N SER A 29 2.91 -12.72 -44.49
CA SER A 29 2.96 -11.63 -45.48
C SER A 29 3.92 -10.49 -45.12
N ILE A 30 4.44 -10.46 -43.89
CA ILE A 30 5.34 -9.40 -43.45
C ILE A 30 6.75 -9.73 -43.93
N PRO A 31 7.38 -8.89 -44.78
CA PRO A 31 8.75 -9.10 -45.19
C PRO A 31 9.65 -9.15 -43.95
N TYR A 32 10.57 -10.11 -43.91
CA TYR A 32 11.47 -10.31 -42.76
C TYR A 32 12.19 -9.02 -42.34
N GLU A 33 12.59 -8.19 -43.31
CA GLU A 33 13.19 -6.88 -43.05
C GLU A 33 12.27 -5.93 -42.27
N THR A 34 10.98 -5.96 -42.57
CA THR A 34 9.97 -5.14 -41.89
C THR A 34 9.72 -5.66 -40.48
N ALA A 35 9.59 -6.99 -40.32
CA ALA A 35 9.47 -7.60 -39.00
C ALA A 35 10.68 -7.30 -38.12
N ALA A 36 11.90 -7.44 -38.66
CA ALA A 36 13.15 -7.17 -37.95
C ALA A 36 13.28 -5.70 -37.55
N LYS A 37 12.94 -4.76 -38.45
CA LYS A 37 12.93 -3.32 -38.13
C LYS A 37 11.93 -3.00 -37.03
N VAL A 38 10.69 -3.50 -37.12
CA VAL A 38 9.67 -3.26 -36.10
C VAL A 38 10.08 -3.86 -34.76
N SER A 39 10.62 -5.08 -34.72
CA SER A 39 11.13 -5.68 -33.48
C SER A 39 12.29 -4.90 -32.88
N MET A 40 13.26 -4.46 -33.70
CA MET A 40 14.37 -3.63 -33.22
C MET A 40 13.89 -2.27 -32.72
N THR A 41 12.96 -1.62 -33.43
CA THR A 41 12.36 -0.37 -32.98
C THR A 41 11.60 -0.56 -31.67
N MET A 42 10.81 -1.63 -31.51
CA MET A 42 10.14 -1.94 -30.23
C MET A 42 11.13 -2.21 -29.08
N MET A 43 12.26 -2.87 -29.36
CA MET A 43 13.32 -3.08 -28.38
C MET A 43 14.05 -1.77 -28.01
N LEU A 44 14.28 -0.88 -28.98
CA LEU A 44 14.99 0.40 -28.80
C LEU A 44 14.09 1.50 -28.20
N ASP A 45 12.80 1.51 -28.50
CA ASP A 45 11.80 2.43 -27.94
C ASP A 45 11.48 2.14 -26.46
N HIS A 46 12.22 1.22 -25.81
CA HIS A 46 11.98 0.79 -24.42
C HIS A 46 10.55 0.28 -24.14
N THR A 47 9.70 0.11 -25.16
CA THR A 47 8.31 -0.36 -25.02
C THR A 47 8.22 -1.81 -24.51
N LEU A 48 9.28 -2.59 -24.63
CA LEU A 48 9.33 -4.00 -24.20
C LEU A 48 9.89 -4.24 -22.80
N GLY A 49 10.16 -3.20 -22.01
CA GLY A 49 10.48 -3.40 -20.61
C GLY A 49 10.84 -2.11 -19.91
N GLU A 50 9.93 -1.64 -19.06
CA GLU A 50 10.38 -0.91 -17.88
C GLU A 50 11.54 -1.70 -17.27
N TYR A 51 12.67 -1.02 -17.06
CA TYR A 51 13.80 -1.58 -16.34
C TYR A 51 13.30 -2.15 -15.01
N ARG A 52 13.09 -3.47 -14.95
CA ARG A 52 12.85 -4.18 -13.71
C ARG A 52 14.23 -4.42 -13.11
N PRO A 53 14.59 -3.77 -11.99
CA PRO A 53 15.88 -4.03 -11.37
C PRO A 53 15.95 -5.53 -11.07
N GLN A 54 16.82 -6.23 -11.80
CA GLN A 54 17.13 -7.62 -11.50
C GLN A 54 18.04 -7.59 -10.27
N GLY A 55 17.44 -7.74 -9.09
CA GLY A 55 18.16 -7.63 -7.83
C GLY A 55 17.22 -7.49 -6.63
N LYS A 56 17.81 -7.48 -5.43
CA LYS A 56 17.10 -7.09 -4.22
C LYS A 56 17.34 -5.60 -3.97
N VAL A 57 16.27 -4.84 -3.80
CA VAL A 57 16.29 -3.38 -3.57
C VAL A 57 15.58 -3.05 -2.26
N PRO A 58 15.97 -1.97 -1.55
CA PRO A 58 15.25 -1.53 -0.35
C PRO A 58 13.93 -0.85 -0.74
N CYS A 59 13.00 -0.76 0.23
CA CYS A 59 11.80 0.06 0.06
C CYS A 59 12.13 1.52 0.39
N THR A 60 11.97 2.42 -0.58
CA THR A 60 12.23 3.86 -0.40
C THR A 60 11.32 4.49 0.66
N LEU A 61 10.04 4.10 0.69
CA LEU A 61 9.10 4.58 1.71
C LEU A 61 9.53 4.20 3.14
N CYS A 62 10.12 3.01 3.33
CA CYS A 62 10.70 2.64 4.62
C CYS A 62 11.91 3.51 4.96
N GLN A 63 12.78 3.80 3.99
CA GLN A 63 13.97 4.61 4.21
C GLN A 63 13.63 6.02 4.69
N ASP A 64 12.60 6.62 4.08
CA ASP A 64 12.12 7.98 4.40
C ASP A 64 11.24 8.04 5.67
N ASP A 65 10.79 6.91 6.21
CA ASP A 65 9.92 6.86 7.39
C ASP A 65 10.74 6.71 8.68
N ASP A 66 10.87 7.78 9.46
CA ASP A 66 11.56 7.79 10.76
C ASP A 66 10.95 6.88 11.83
N THR A 67 9.75 6.34 11.59
CA THR A 67 9.06 5.42 12.49
C THR A 67 9.44 3.96 12.24
N VAL A 68 10.23 3.70 11.20
CA VAL A 68 10.72 2.37 10.82
C VAL A 68 12.12 2.18 11.39
N ASP A 69 12.34 1.03 12.02
CA ASP A 69 13.64 0.64 12.57
C ASP A 69 14.69 0.43 11.47
N ALA A 70 15.97 0.64 11.80
CA ALA A 70 17.08 0.57 10.84
C ALA A 70 17.15 -0.79 10.12
N GLU A 71 16.88 -1.89 10.82
CA GLU A 71 16.88 -3.23 10.23
C GLU A 71 15.84 -3.34 9.10
N ARG A 72 14.62 -2.82 9.30
CA ARG A 72 13.60 -2.77 8.25
C ARG A 72 13.92 -1.79 7.13
N LYS A 73 14.59 -0.67 7.41
CA LYS A 73 15.02 0.30 6.37
C LYS A 73 16.04 -0.29 5.40
N GLU A 74 16.95 -1.12 5.91
CA GLU A 74 18.03 -1.74 5.13
C GLU A 74 17.62 -3.06 4.46
N LYS A 75 16.41 -3.56 4.76
CA LYS A 75 15.93 -4.84 4.22
C LYS A 75 15.76 -4.79 2.71
N LEU A 76 16.60 -5.56 2.01
CA LEU A 76 16.53 -5.72 0.57
C LEU A 76 15.46 -6.76 0.17
N MET A 77 14.54 -6.36 -0.71
CA MET A 77 13.44 -7.18 -1.20
C MET A 77 13.56 -7.41 -2.71
N THR A 78 13.14 -8.59 -3.18
CA THR A 78 12.95 -8.81 -4.62
C THR A 78 11.79 -7.95 -5.13
N VAL A 79 11.73 -7.68 -6.43
CA VAL A 79 10.66 -6.84 -7.02
C VAL A 79 9.25 -7.34 -6.66
N GLY A 80 9.03 -8.67 -6.69
CA GLY A 80 7.74 -9.25 -6.30
C GLY A 80 7.37 -8.95 -4.85
N HIS A 81 8.29 -9.21 -3.90
CA HIS A 81 8.06 -8.91 -2.49
C HIS A 81 7.95 -7.41 -2.21
N LEU A 82 8.66 -6.57 -2.97
CA LEU A 82 8.53 -5.12 -2.85
C LEU A 82 7.12 -4.67 -3.27
N ASN A 83 6.58 -5.21 -4.37
CA ASN A 83 5.22 -4.90 -4.79
C ASN A 83 4.17 -5.34 -3.76
N GLU A 84 4.32 -6.54 -3.19
CA GLU A 84 3.45 -7.01 -2.11
C GLU A 84 3.57 -6.13 -0.86
N HIS A 85 4.79 -5.74 -0.49
CA HIS A 85 5.05 -4.86 0.63
C HIS A 85 4.43 -3.46 0.41
N LEU A 86 4.59 -2.90 -0.79
CA LEU A 86 4.01 -1.62 -1.19
C LEU A 86 2.49 -1.68 -1.32
N ALA A 87 1.89 -2.86 -1.53
CA ALA A 87 0.44 -3.05 -1.52
C ALA A 87 -0.14 -3.30 -0.12
N SER A 88 0.70 -3.63 0.87
CA SER A 88 0.28 -3.88 2.24
C SER A 88 -0.19 -2.61 2.96
N ASP A 89 -0.88 -2.73 4.10
CA ASP A 89 -1.30 -1.55 4.88
C ASP A 89 -0.15 -0.80 5.58
N PHE A 90 1.10 -1.29 5.47
CA PHE A 90 2.23 -0.82 6.27
C PHE A 90 2.53 0.67 6.10
N HIS A 91 2.38 1.20 4.88
CA HIS A 91 2.68 2.61 4.57
C HIS A 91 1.49 3.55 4.72
N THR A 92 0.33 3.04 5.17
CA THR A 92 -0.84 3.90 5.44
C THR A 92 -0.56 4.87 6.58
N GLY A 93 -1.21 6.03 6.55
CA GLY A 93 -1.14 7.04 7.62
C GLY A 93 -1.48 6.44 8.99
N TYR A 94 -2.48 5.56 9.04
CA TYR A 94 -2.88 4.84 10.24
C TYR A 94 -1.76 3.97 10.82
N LYS A 95 -1.05 3.18 9.99
CA LYS A 95 0.06 2.34 10.49
C LYS A 95 1.26 3.17 10.90
N LYS A 96 1.55 4.25 10.19
CA LYS A 96 2.59 5.21 10.58
C LYS A 96 2.29 5.82 11.94
N TRP A 97 1.07 6.32 12.14
CA TRP A 97 0.61 6.84 13.43
C TRP A 97 0.67 5.76 14.53
N GLN A 98 0.28 4.53 14.22
CA GLN A 98 0.36 3.42 15.16
C GLN A 98 1.81 3.16 15.60
N ARG A 99 2.78 3.18 14.67
CA ARG A 99 4.20 3.05 14.99
C ARG A 99 4.70 4.21 15.84
N GLN A 100 4.32 5.44 15.50
CA GLN A 100 4.66 6.63 16.31
C GLN A 100 4.14 6.51 17.74
N ALA A 101 2.89 6.09 17.93
CA ALA A 101 2.31 5.89 19.25
C ALA A 101 3.04 4.78 20.05
N MET A 102 3.54 3.74 19.38
CA MET A 102 4.33 2.68 20.01
C MET A 102 5.71 3.17 20.43
N ILE A 103 6.35 4.02 19.63
CA ILE A 103 7.66 4.63 19.94
C ILE A 103 7.52 5.65 21.08
N ALA A 104 6.47 6.46 21.05
CA ALA A 104 6.19 7.49 22.06
C ALA A 104 5.57 6.93 23.35
N ARG A 105 5.54 5.61 23.54
CA ARG A 105 4.95 4.97 24.73
C ARG A 105 5.82 5.25 25.96
N GLU A 106 5.19 5.74 27.03
CA GLU A 106 5.84 5.99 28.31
C GLU A 106 5.64 4.78 29.24
N GLY A 107 6.67 3.93 29.32
CA GLY A 107 6.63 2.69 30.08
C GLY A 107 5.50 1.79 29.58
N ASN A 108 4.47 1.59 30.42
CA ASN A 108 3.33 0.76 30.08
C ASN A 108 2.13 1.51 29.49
N PHE A 109 2.18 2.84 29.39
CA PHE A 109 1.04 3.66 29.00
C PHE A 109 1.31 4.44 27.72
N PHE A 110 0.24 4.70 26.98
CA PHE A 110 0.24 5.56 25.81
C PHE A 110 -0.31 6.92 26.19
N ARG A 111 0.26 8.01 25.65
CA ARG A 111 -0.33 9.35 25.72
C ARG A 111 -0.85 9.75 24.35
N CYS A 112 -1.88 10.58 24.33
CA CYS A 112 -2.35 11.14 23.06
C CYS A 112 -1.43 12.31 22.67
N PRO A 113 -0.73 12.24 21.50
CA PRO A 113 0.18 13.30 21.07
C PRO A 113 -0.54 14.65 20.90
N TYR A 114 -1.79 14.60 20.42
CA TYR A 114 -2.60 15.82 20.24
C TYR A 114 -3.01 16.44 21.59
N CYS A 115 -3.34 15.63 22.60
CA CYS A 115 -3.65 16.13 23.94
C CYS A 115 -2.43 16.76 24.60
N THR A 116 -1.24 16.15 24.45
CA THR A 116 0.00 16.70 25.02
C THR A 116 0.38 18.04 24.40
N GLU A 117 0.08 18.26 23.12
CA GLU A 117 0.35 19.55 22.46
C GLU A 117 -0.63 20.65 22.85
N VAL A 118 -1.94 20.36 22.88
CA VAL A 118 -2.94 21.38 23.25
C VAL A 118 -2.89 21.74 24.72
N HIS A 119 -2.36 20.84 25.56
CA HIS A 119 -2.35 21.01 27.00
C HIS A 119 -1.09 20.42 27.67
N PRO A 120 0.09 21.03 27.44
CA PRO A 120 1.38 20.47 27.90
C PRO A 120 1.56 20.51 29.42
N GLN A 121 0.82 21.40 30.10
CA GLN A 121 1.00 21.71 31.53
C GLN A 121 0.29 20.73 32.46
N HIS A 122 -0.63 19.91 31.94
CA HIS A 122 -1.32 18.90 32.73
C HIS A 122 -0.99 17.51 32.23
N ASP A 123 -1.08 16.53 33.13
CA ASP A 123 -1.00 15.12 32.76
C ASP A 123 -2.14 14.78 31.79
N SER A 124 -1.82 14.85 30.50
CA SER A 124 -2.65 14.31 29.43
C SER A 124 -3.07 12.90 29.80
N TYR A 125 -4.33 12.54 29.56
CA TYR A 125 -4.87 11.23 29.91
C TYR A 125 -3.97 10.11 29.34
N SER A 126 -3.63 9.15 30.20
CA SER A 126 -2.81 8.00 29.83
C SER A 126 -3.69 6.78 29.55
N PHE A 127 -3.36 6.05 28.49
CA PHE A 127 -4.12 4.91 28.01
C PHE A 127 -3.33 3.63 28.24
N LYS A 128 -3.99 2.59 28.77
CA LYS A 128 -3.36 1.27 29.00
C LYS A 128 -3.14 0.49 27.72
N SER A 129 -3.89 0.80 26.66
CA SER A 129 -3.80 0.12 25.38
C SER A 129 -3.87 1.13 24.23
N LEU A 130 -3.20 0.78 23.14
CA LEU A 130 -3.28 1.50 21.88
C LEU A 130 -4.73 1.57 21.35
N LYS A 131 -5.53 0.53 21.58
CA LYS A 131 -6.95 0.49 21.19
C LYS A 131 -7.76 1.57 21.91
N ASP A 132 -7.47 1.82 23.18
CA ASP A 132 -8.14 2.87 23.94
C ASP A 132 -7.70 4.27 23.50
N LEU A 133 -6.40 4.44 23.21
CA LEU A 133 -5.88 5.68 22.62
C LEU A 133 -6.54 5.97 21.26
N LEU A 134 -6.60 4.97 20.37
CA LEU A 134 -7.25 5.10 19.07
C LEU A 134 -8.73 5.47 19.21
N ARG A 135 -9.44 4.81 20.13
CA ARG A 135 -10.84 5.13 20.42
C ARG A 135 -11.01 6.57 20.90
N HIS A 136 -10.11 7.04 21.76
CA HIS A 136 -10.09 8.42 22.22
C HIS A 136 -9.95 9.39 21.05
N VAL A 137 -8.91 9.25 20.22
CA VAL A 137 -8.67 10.19 19.11
C VAL A 137 -9.81 10.18 18.08
N ARG A 138 -10.40 9.01 17.79
CA ARG A 138 -11.55 8.91 16.88
C ARG A 138 -12.80 9.59 17.42
N ARG A 139 -13.02 9.56 18.73
CA ARG A 139 -14.21 10.15 19.37
C ARG A 139 -14.03 11.62 19.72
N SER A 140 -12.79 12.10 19.79
CA SER A 140 -12.47 13.52 19.88
C SER A 140 -12.77 14.21 18.55
N ASN A 141 -13.37 15.38 18.63
CA ASN A 141 -13.74 16.24 17.49
C ASN A 141 -13.64 17.71 17.91
N SER A 142 -13.98 18.62 16.99
CA SER A 142 -13.90 20.06 17.22
C SER A 142 -14.67 20.60 18.44
N ASN A 143 -15.66 19.85 18.95
CA ASN A 143 -16.50 20.29 20.07
C ASN A 143 -16.15 19.62 21.40
N LYS A 144 -15.45 18.49 21.39
CA LYS A 144 -15.10 17.76 22.61
C LYS A 144 -13.85 16.91 22.46
N ILE A 145 -13.10 16.77 23.55
CA ILE A 145 -12.03 15.79 23.68
C ILE A 145 -12.60 14.60 24.44
N ALA A 146 -12.65 13.41 23.82
CA ALA A 146 -13.20 12.23 24.48
C ALA A 146 -12.41 11.90 25.74
N ASN A 147 -13.07 11.62 26.88
CA ASN A 147 -12.39 11.40 28.16
C ASN A 147 -11.52 12.58 28.64
N GLY A 148 -11.72 13.79 28.09
CA GLY A 148 -11.16 15.01 28.66
C GLY A 148 -11.72 15.20 30.06
N SER A 149 -10.87 15.17 31.08
CA SER A 149 -11.31 15.30 32.47
C SER A 149 -11.15 16.75 32.91
N GLY A 150 -12.15 17.58 32.59
CA GLY A 150 -12.35 18.91 33.19
C GLY A 150 -11.48 20.04 32.64
N TRP A 151 -10.56 19.76 31.72
CA TRP A 151 -9.76 20.77 31.01
C TRP A 151 -10.18 20.94 29.54
N ASP A 152 -11.04 20.07 29.02
CA ASP A 152 -11.48 20.08 27.62
C ASP A 152 -12.46 21.23 27.36
N THR A 153 -11.90 22.38 27.03
CA THR A 153 -12.68 23.51 26.52
C THR A 153 -12.95 23.34 25.03
N PRO A 154 -14.03 23.92 24.48
CA PRO A 154 -14.30 23.89 23.03
C PRO A 154 -13.12 24.42 22.20
N ALA A 155 -12.39 25.43 22.69
CA ALA A 155 -11.21 25.96 22.02
C ALA A 155 -10.05 24.95 21.95
N LEU A 156 -9.83 24.16 23.01
CA LEU A 156 -8.82 23.11 23.02
C LEU A 156 -9.25 21.90 22.19
N ALA A 157 -10.55 21.57 22.20
CA ALA A 157 -11.11 20.52 21.34
C ALA A 157 -10.93 20.85 19.86
N ALA A 158 -11.21 22.09 19.45
CA ALA A 158 -10.96 22.57 18.09
C ALA A 158 -9.47 22.49 17.70
N LYS A 159 -8.55 22.85 18.61
CA LYS A 159 -7.11 22.71 18.37
C LYS A 159 -6.70 21.24 18.24
N HIS A 160 -7.21 20.37 19.10
CA HIS A 160 -6.93 18.93 19.04
C HIS A 160 -7.40 18.35 17.70
N ASP A 161 -8.61 18.73 17.27
CA ASP A 161 -9.17 18.28 15.99
C ASP A 161 -8.38 18.81 14.78
N LYS A 162 -7.87 20.05 14.88
CA LYS A 162 -6.97 20.60 13.87
C LYS A 162 -5.66 19.82 13.77
N LEU A 163 -5.00 19.51 14.90
CA LEU A 163 -3.77 18.71 14.88
C LEU A 163 -4.00 17.31 14.32
N LYS A 164 -5.17 16.74 14.59
CA LYS A 164 -5.62 15.47 14.02
C LYS A 164 -5.81 15.60 12.50
N ALA A 165 -6.42 16.68 12.02
CA ALA A 165 -6.56 16.96 10.58
C ALA A 165 -5.19 17.16 9.90
N ASP A 166 -4.30 17.95 10.50
CA ASP A 166 -2.94 18.21 10.00
C ASP A 166 -2.09 16.94 9.93
N ALA A 167 -2.40 15.93 10.76
CA ALA A 167 -1.79 14.61 10.73
C ALA A 167 -2.44 13.64 9.72
N GLY A 168 -3.40 14.09 8.91
CA GLY A 168 -4.01 13.34 7.82
C GLY A 168 -5.09 12.35 8.23
N TRP A 169 -5.67 12.47 9.43
CA TRP A 169 -6.72 11.54 9.89
C TRP A 169 -8.01 11.55 9.05
N TYR A 170 -8.20 12.60 8.27
CA TYR A 170 -9.36 12.79 7.41
C TYR A 170 -9.00 12.61 5.93
N ASP A 171 -7.76 12.24 5.64
CA ASP A 171 -7.30 11.99 4.28
C ASP A 171 -7.77 10.61 3.80
N ASP A 172 -8.07 10.49 2.51
CA ASP A 172 -8.61 9.26 1.92
C ASP A 172 -7.61 8.08 2.00
N ASP A 173 -6.31 8.39 2.08
CA ASP A 173 -5.21 7.44 2.22
C ASP A 173 -4.86 7.11 3.69
N TRP A 174 -5.64 7.62 4.65
CA TRP A 174 -5.40 7.34 6.08
C TRP A 174 -5.44 5.85 6.39
N THR A 175 -6.42 5.13 5.83
CA THR A 175 -6.57 3.67 5.97
C THR A 175 -6.27 2.90 4.70
N THR A 176 -6.25 3.59 3.57
CA THR A 176 -6.12 2.98 2.24
C THR A 176 -4.72 3.23 1.74
N ASN A 177 -4.04 2.17 1.29
CA ASN A 177 -2.71 2.37 0.73
C ASN A 177 -2.83 2.83 -0.73
N THR A 178 -2.52 4.10 -0.97
CA THR A 178 -2.46 4.73 -2.32
C THR A 178 -1.09 4.60 -2.98
N SER A 179 -0.10 4.00 -2.30
CA SER A 179 1.27 3.84 -2.83
C SER A 179 1.33 2.99 -4.11
N THR A 180 0.28 2.21 -4.40
CA THR A 180 0.13 1.43 -5.63
C THR A 180 -0.60 2.19 -6.75
N GLU A 181 -1.24 3.31 -6.45
CA GLU A 181 -1.97 4.13 -7.44
C GLU A 181 -1.05 5.13 -8.16
N VAL A 182 0.16 5.36 -7.63
CA VAL A 182 1.22 6.12 -8.31
C VAL A 182 1.91 5.22 -9.34
N LYS A 183 1.20 4.92 -10.43
CA LYS A 183 1.70 4.59 -11.79
C LYS A 183 0.56 3.94 -12.59
N ARG A 184 -0.20 4.76 -13.29
CA ARG A 184 -0.90 4.39 -14.52
C ARG A 184 -0.72 5.50 -15.55
#